data_AF-A0A925YUH2-F1
#
_entry.id   AF-A0A925YUH2-F1
#
_cell.length_a   1.000
_cell.length_b   1.000
_cell.length_c   1.000
_cell.angle_alpha   90.00
_cell.angle_beta   90.00
_cell.angle_gamma   90.00
#
_symmetry.space_group_name_H-M   'P 1'
#
loop_
_entity.id
_entity.type
_entity.pdbx_description
1 polymer ?
#
loop_
_entity_poly.entity_id
_entity_poly.type
_entity_poly.pdbx_seq_one_letter_code
_entity_poly.pdbx_strand_id
1 'polypeptide(L)' 'MKIALVTETYPPEINGVAMTLSHLVEGLARRGHRVTVIR' A
#
# COMPACT_ATOMS: atom_id res chain seq x y z
N MET A 1 -11.21 8.86 -2.79
CA MET A 1 -11.44 7.73 -3.73
C MET A 1 -11.26 6.40 -2.97
N LYS A 2 -11.82 5.30 -3.47
CA LYS A 2 -11.56 3.95 -2.95
C LYS A 2 -10.59 3.25 -3.89
N ILE A 3 -9.47 2.74 -3.37
CA ILE A 3 -8.38 2.14 -4.14
C ILE A 3 -8.11 0.75 -3.56
N ALA A 4 -8.03 -0.27 -4.42
CA ALA A 4 -7.59 -1.61 -4.04
C ALA A 4 -6.15 -1.81 -4.55
N LEU A 5 -5.23 -2.12 -3.64
CA LEU A 5 -3.87 -2.53 -3.94
C LEU A 5 -3.80 -4.05 -3.83
N VAL A 6 -3.74 -4.74 -4.98
CA VAL A 6 -3.55 -6.20 -5.03
C VAL A 6 -2.08 -6.46 -5.24
N THR A 7 -1.44 -7.18 -4.32
CA THR A 7 -0.01 -7.44 -4.38
C THR A 7 0.34 -8.71 -3.64
N GLU A 8 1.32 -9.46 -4.13
CA GLU A 8 1.85 -10.63 -3.42
C GLU A 8 2.77 -10.24 -2.23
N THR A 9 3.22 -8.97 -2.17
CA THR A 9 4.18 -8.50 -1.16
C THR A 9 3.74 -7.16 -0.56
N TYR A 10 3.73 -7.10 0.76
CA TYR A 10 3.44 -5.89 1.55
C TYR A 10 4.12 -6.06 2.91
N PRO A 11 4.32 -5.04 3.77
CA PRO A 11 4.81 -5.27 5.13
C PRO A 11 4.07 -6.42 5.82
N PRO A 12 4.78 -7.33 6.55
CA PRO A 12 6.13 -7.17 7.14
C PRO A 12 7.34 -7.46 6.23
N GLU A 13 7.16 -7.84 4.98
CA GLU A 13 8.24 -8.16 4.04
C GLU A 13 9.22 -6.98 3.88
N ILE A 14 10.53 -7.22 4.00
CA ILE A 14 11.58 -6.17 4.03
C ILE A 14 12.15 -5.83 2.64
N ASN A 15 11.57 -6.40 1.58
CA ASN A 15 12.05 -6.13 0.22
C ASN A 15 11.65 -4.71 -0.23
N GLY A 16 12.36 -4.20 -1.24
CA GLY A 16 12.14 -2.84 -1.73
C GLY A 16 10.70 -2.59 -2.22
N VAL A 17 10.04 -3.60 -2.78
CA VAL A 17 8.67 -3.49 -3.28
C VAL A 17 7.68 -3.26 -2.12
N ALA A 18 7.76 -4.07 -1.06
CA ALA A 18 6.93 -3.92 0.13
C ALA A 18 7.11 -2.52 0.76
N MET A 19 8.35 -2.03 0.86
CA MET A 19 8.63 -0.68 1.36
C MET A 19 8.01 0.41 0.47
N THR A 20 8.20 0.34 -0.84
CA THR A 20 7.62 1.31 -1.79
C THR A 20 6.09 1.31 -1.73
N LEU A 21 5.47 0.14 -1.70
CA LEU A 21 4.02 0.00 -1.61
C LEU A 21 3.47 0.57 -0.29
N SER A 22 4.17 0.34 0.83
CA SER A 22 3.80 0.93 2.13
C SER A 22 3.82 2.47 2.08
N HIS A 23 4.87 3.08 1.53
CA HIS A 23 4.95 4.54 1.38
C HIS A 23 3.87 5.10 0.44
N LEU A 24 3.53 4.36 -0.63
CA LEU A 24 2.44 4.73 -1.53
C LEU A 24 1.09 4.72 -0.81
N VAL A 25 0.78 3.65 -0.07
CA VAL A 25 -0.47 3.53 0.72
C VAL A 25 -0.56 4.66 1.73
N GLU A 26 0.52 4.97 2.45
CA GLU A 26 0.56 6.07 3.40
C GLU A 26 0.34 7.43 2.73
N GLY A 27 0.99 7.68 1.59
CA GLY A 27 0.80 8.90 0.81
C GLY A 27 -0.64 9.07 0.32
N LEU A 28 -1.27 7.99 -0.15
CA LEU A 28 -2.67 7.99 -0.58
C LEU A 28 -3.63 8.20 0.60
N ALA A 29 -3.37 7.55 1.73
CA ALA A 29 -4.18 7.72 2.95
C ALA A 29 -4.12 9.17 3.46
N ARG A 30 -2.93 9.79 3.50
CA ARG A 30 -2.75 11.20 3.89
C ARG A 30 -3.48 12.19 2.98
N ARG A 31 -3.72 11.83 1.71
CA ARG A 31 -4.50 12.63 0.76
C ARG A 31 -6.01 12.35 0.84
N GLY A 32 -6.48 11.56 1.81
CA GLY A 32 -7.89 11.24 2.02
C GLY A 32 -8.42 10.10 1.14
N HIS A 33 -7.55 9.32 0.51
CA HIS A 33 -7.97 8.11 -0.20
C HIS A 33 -8.15 6.95 0.78
N ARG A 34 -9.20 6.15 0.59
CA ARG A 34 -9.36 4.87 1.30
C ARG A 34 -8.68 3.78 0.49
N VAL A 35 -7.61 3.21 1.03
CA VAL A 35 -6.84 2.15 0.39
C VAL A 35 -7.11 0.84 1.11
N THR A 36 -7.38 -0.22 0.35
CA THR A 36 -7.48 -1.59 0.84
C THR A 36 -6.36 -2.40 0.22
N VAL A 37 -5.55 -3.07 1.04
CA VAL A 37 -4.49 -3.96 0.56
C VAL A 37 -5.03 -5.38 0.56
N ILE A 38 -4.89 -6.06 -0.58
CA ILE A 38 -5.27 -7.46 -0.78
C ILE A 38 -3.99 -8.21 -1.10
N ARG A 39 -3.68 -9.20 -0.27
CA ARG A 39 -2.55 -10.12 -0.44
C ARG A 39 -3.07 -11.53 -0.71
#